data_AF-A0A257H3K1-F1
#
_entry.id   AF-A0A257H3K1-F1
#
_cell.length_a   1.000
_cell.length_b   1.000
_cell.length_c   1.000
_cell.angle_alpha   90.00
_cell.angle_beta   90.00
_cell.angle_gamma   90.00
#
_symmetry.space_group_name_H-M   'P 1'
#
loop_
_entity.id
_entity.type
_entity.pdbx_description
1 polymer ?
#
loop_
_entity_poly.entity_id
_entity_poly.type
_entity_poly.pdbx_seq_one_letter_code
_entity_poly.pdbx_strand_id
1 'polypeptide(L)'
;RPSVLTLDNRQATIRVGTDIPIATSRDSSSASSTDSRVSYSFFYLPTGIQLNVRPRIDNDGKEVSMQIDAAVSATVANLGVEIRSPGAVVLAAAPAVSTRRVQTYARIPNSTPLIIGGLISKNTDETVDKTPILGNLPLVGSLFRAKRATGSRQEVIIVLTPYIIDESSASAHYALPKDAPSFDFKQDTDLFRSTIRLRADDIPNTTFIRENNRLLLYRKLVNRIAAGDPKQVEKPPLSLIYEKRIPAETDLMAGVLGEVLRKRYQGVPILPGQMLLFNERERGELVTSRLDSVLAKLGDGTSAESFFQMHPDKCLAITFVSHRKILRAGNVLEEPEPRTRMVNCKADRSDWKALLYELNRNTTDTEFNTILIKDQSDLLLLARAIALRRLMQINGGADVLTIDSVVVGRVLGFPEFGPNQIHTLDAVVARNFYLLQHFLREFEEGFEATMGEIDSLLRSGKFREFFTPEELPAITR
;
A
#
# COMPACT_ATOMS: atom_id res chain seq x y z
N ARG A 1 1.13 5.61 15.25
CA ARG A 1 1.93 6.86 15.34
C ARG A 1 1.31 7.72 16.44
N PRO A 2 1.84 7.68 17.66
CA PRO A 2 1.37 8.56 18.73
C PRO A 2 1.77 10.01 18.44
N SER A 3 0.94 10.95 18.86
CA SER A 3 1.23 12.39 18.87
C SER A 3 0.77 12.96 20.19
N VAL A 4 1.52 13.90 20.75
CA VAL A 4 1.18 14.56 22.00
C VAL A 4 1.39 16.06 21.87
N LEU A 5 0.44 16.84 22.39
CA LEU A 5 0.54 18.28 22.50
C LEU A 5 0.93 18.62 23.93
N THR A 6 1.88 19.53 24.11
CA THR A 6 2.30 20.00 25.42
C THR A 6 2.77 21.44 25.35
N LEU A 7 2.74 22.10 26.49
CA LEU A 7 3.29 23.44 26.64
C LEU A 7 4.82 23.40 26.72
N ASP A 8 5.43 24.54 26.46
CA ASP A 8 6.86 24.72 26.64
C ASP A 8 7.32 24.34 28.06
N ASN A 9 8.46 23.65 28.16
CA ASN A 9 9.07 23.15 29.39
C ASN A 9 8.20 22.18 30.23
N ARG A 10 7.04 21.75 29.72
CA ARG A 10 6.15 20.76 30.38
C ARG A 10 6.33 19.38 29.79
N GLN A 11 6.55 18.41 30.68
CA GLN A 11 6.64 17.02 30.28
C GLN A 11 5.26 16.49 29.85
N ALA A 12 5.26 15.77 28.74
CA ALA A 12 4.11 15.03 28.24
C ALA A 12 4.47 13.54 28.10
N THR A 13 3.49 12.69 28.39
CA THR A 13 3.61 11.25 28.27
C THR A 13 2.44 10.71 27.46
N ILE A 14 2.72 9.87 26.48
CA ILE A 14 1.73 9.10 25.74
C ILE A 14 2.13 7.62 25.72
N ARG A 15 1.16 6.76 26.03
CA ARG A 15 1.30 5.31 26.02
C ARG A 15 0.20 4.72 25.15
N VAL A 16 0.58 3.97 24.13
CA VAL A 16 -0.34 3.30 23.19
C VAL A 16 0.04 1.83 23.14
N GLY A 17 -0.82 0.97 23.66
CA GLY A 17 -0.55 -0.46 23.67
C GLY A 17 -1.48 -1.24 24.59
N THR A 18 -1.10 -2.48 24.88
CA THR A 18 -1.88 -3.42 25.69
C THR A 18 -1.06 -3.91 26.87
N ASP A 19 -1.71 -4.06 28.02
CA ASP A 19 -1.09 -4.61 29.21
C ASP A 19 -1.33 -6.13 29.24
N ILE A 20 -0.25 -6.93 29.27
CA ILE A 20 -0.32 -8.39 29.26
C ILE A 20 -0.38 -8.90 30.70
N PRO A 21 -1.46 -9.62 31.11
CA PRO A 21 -1.51 -10.22 32.43
C PRO A 21 -0.63 -11.48 32.49
N ILE A 22 0.26 -11.52 33.48
CA ILE A 22 1.11 -12.68 33.80
C ILE A 22 0.62 -13.26 35.12
N ALA A 23 0.19 -14.52 35.11
CA ALA A 23 -0.24 -15.23 36.30
C ALA A 23 0.98 -15.64 37.15
N THR A 24 0.92 -15.37 38.45
CA THR A 24 1.89 -15.80 39.46
C THR A 24 1.14 -16.64 40.49
N SER A 25 1.61 -17.86 40.75
CA SER A 25 1.08 -18.70 41.82
C SER A 25 1.79 -18.36 43.13
N ARG A 26 1.03 -18.17 44.20
CA ARG A 26 1.55 -18.18 45.56
C ARG A 26 1.01 -19.41 46.28
N ASP A 27 1.93 -20.28 46.67
CA ASP A 27 1.62 -21.40 47.55
C ASP A 27 1.29 -20.86 48.94
N SER A 28 0.08 -21.11 49.42
CA SER A 28 -0.26 -20.86 50.82
C SER A 28 0.02 -22.13 51.62
N SER A 29 1.23 -22.26 52.16
CA SER A 29 1.56 -23.35 53.08
C SER A 29 1.02 -23.02 54.49
N SER A 30 -0.27 -23.29 54.71
CA SER A 30 -0.79 -23.41 56.07
C SER A 30 -0.41 -24.80 56.59
N ALA A 31 0.43 -24.87 57.63
CA ALA A 31 1.05 -26.09 58.15
C ALA A 31 0.07 -27.08 58.84
N SER A 32 -1.25 -26.92 58.71
CA SER A 32 -2.24 -27.71 59.45
C SER A 32 -3.52 -28.08 58.70
N SER A 33 -3.54 -28.06 57.36
CA SER A 33 -4.70 -28.52 56.58
C SER A 33 -4.30 -29.33 55.34
N THR A 34 -4.93 -30.48 55.14
CA THR A 34 -4.79 -31.40 53.99
C THR A 34 -5.22 -30.79 52.64
N ASP A 35 -5.61 -29.50 52.62
CA ASP A 35 -6.12 -28.80 51.45
C ASP A 35 -5.09 -27.74 51.01
N SER A 36 -4.32 -28.04 49.96
CA SER A 36 -3.34 -27.12 49.39
C SER A 36 -4.08 -26.05 48.57
N ARG A 37 -4.30 -24.88 49.17
CA ARG A 37 -4.93 -23.75 48.48
C ARG A 37 -3.87 -23.00 47.68
N VAL A 38 -3.93 -23.14 46.35
CA VAL A 38 -3.12 -22.34 45.42
C VAL A 38 -3.85 -21.01 45.19
N SER A 39 -3.19 -19.90 45.50
CA SER A 39 -3.70 -18.55 45.21
C SER A 39 -3.02 -18.00 43.97
N TYR A 40 -3.79 -17.35 43.09
CA TYR A 40 -3.28 -16.73 41.87
C TYR A 40 -3.28 -15.20 42.02
N SER A 41 -2.16 -14.57 41.64
CA SER A 41 -2.02 -13.12 41.53
C SER A 41 -1.57 -12.78 40.12
N PHE A 42 -2.07 -11.68 39.55
CA PHE A 42 -1.71 -11.24 38.20
C PHE A 42 -0.77 -10.02 38.25
N PHE A 43 0.32 -10.07 37.50
CA PHE A 43 1.20 -8.94 37.24
C PHE A 43 1.00 -8.47 35.80
N TYR A 44 0.77 -7.17 35.60
CA TYR A 44 0.51 -6.62 34.27
C TYR A 44 1.79 -6.04 33.68
N LEU A 45 2.25 -6.61 32.56
CA LEU A 45 3.41 -6.13 31.83
C LEU A 45 2.95 -5.23 30.67
N PRO A 46 3.28 -3.93 30.68
CA PRO A 46 2.88 -3.03 29.60
C PRO A 46 3.64 -3.32 28.32
N THR A 47 2.91 -3.40 27.21
CA THR A 47 3.48 -3.56 25.87
C THR A 47 2.94 -2.49 24.92
N GLY A 48 3.66 -2.19 23.84
CA GLY A 48 3.32 -1.15 22.86
C GLY A 48 4.33 0.00 22.83
N ILE A 49 3.84 1.19 22.45
CA ILE A 49 4.65 2.40 22.24
C ILE A 49 4.47 3.33 23.45
N GLN A 50 5.57 3.76 24.04
CA GLN A 50 5.60 4.78 25.08
C GLN A 50 6.52 5.92 24.63
N LEU A 51 6.05 7.16 24.77
CA LEU A 51 6.82 8.35 24.49
C LEU A 51 6.66 9.33 25.64
N ASN A 52 7.78 9.66 26.27
CA ASN A 52 7.93 10.74 27.23
C ASN A 52 8.75 11.84 26.56
N VAL A 53 8.23 13.05 26.55
CA VAL A 53 8.92 14.20 25.94
C VAL A 53 8.77 15.43 26.80
N ARG A 54 9.85 16.20 26.94
CA ARG A 54 9.84 17.54 27.52
C ARG A 54 10.47 18.51 26.52
N PRO A 55 9.66 19.31 25.79
CA PRO A 55 10.18 20.28 24.85
C PRO A 55 10.61 21.58 25.54
N ARG A 56 11.52 22.27 24.89
CA ARG A 56 11.94 23.64 25.14
C ARG A 56 12.04 24.36 23.80
N ILE A 57 11.19 25.35 23.58
CA ILE A 57 11.17 26.15 22.36
C ILE A 57 12.28 27.19 22.43
N ASP A 58 12.99 27.39 21.32
CA ASP A 58 14.00 28.44 21.22
C ASP A 58 13.38 29.83 21.08
N ASN A 59 14.13 30.89 21.42
CA ASN A 59 13.63 32.27 21.38
C ASN A 59 13.13 32.70 19.99
N ASP A 60 13.76 32.19 18.93
CA ASP A 60 13.37 32.51 17.55
C ASP A 60 12.17 31.70 17.05
N GLY A 61 11.65 30.74 17.83
CA GLY A 61 10.54 29.87 17.44
C GLY A 61 10.86 28.95 16.24
N LYS A 62 12.14 28.77 15.91
CA LYS A 62 12.60 27.97 14.76
C LYS A 62 13.03 26.56 15.14
N GLU A 63 13.41 26.34 16.39
CA GLU A 63 13.93 25.06 16.88
C GLU A 63 13.27 24.66 18.19
N VAL A 64 13.17 23.35 18.43
CA VAL A 64 12.68 22.77 19.68
C VAL A 64 13.76 21.83 20.21
N SER A 65 14.26 22.12 21.41
CA SER A 65 15.12 21.21 22.15
C SER A 65 14.24 20.27 23.00
N MET A 66 14.41 18.96 22.87
CA MET A 66 13.56 17.98 23.56
C MET A 66 14.38 16.97 24.33
N GLN A 67 14.02 16.77 25.60
CA GLN A 67 14.39 15.56 26.33
C GLN A 67 13.41 14.46 25.96
N ILE A 68 13.89 13.38 25.36
CA ILE A 68 13.07 12.33 24.74
C ILE A 68 13.41 10.99 25.39
N ASP A 69 12.37 10.27 25.80
CA ASP A 69 12.45 8.87 26.22
C ASP A 69 11.33 8.08 25.52
N ALA A 70 11.72 7.36 24.47
CA ALA A 70 10.81 6.62 23.61
C ALA A 70 11.10 5.11 23.73
N ALA A 71 10.06 4.31 23.92
CA ALA A 71 10.15 2.86 23.97
C ALA A 71 9.10 2.22 23.05
N VAL A 72 9.51 1.17 22.33
CA VAL A 72 8.63 0.32 21.52
C VAL A 72 8.81 -1.12 21.98
N SER A 73 7.72 -1.74 22.39
CA SER A 73 7.70 -3.10 22.93
C SER A 73 6.67 -3.95 22.20
N ALA A 74 7.05 -5.20 21.92
CA ALA A 74 6.19 -6.18 21.24
C ALA A 74 6.45 -7.58 21.80
N THR A 75 5.44 -8.44 21.77
CA THR A 75 5.57 -9.86 22.12
C THR A 75 6.37 -10.60 21.06
N VAL A 76 7.17 -11.57 21.48
CA VAL A 76 7.93 -12.44 20.58
C VAL A 76 7.36 -13.85 20.68
N ALA A 77 6.89 -14.35 19.54
CA ALA A 77 6.40 -15.71 19.43
C ALA A 77 7.53 -16.71 19.70
N ASN A 78 7.20 -17.85 20.33
CA ASN A 78 8.09 -19.00 20.56
C ASN A 78 9.30 -18.76 21.47
N LEU A 79 9.41 -17.61 22.13
CA LEU A 79 10.39 -17.35 23.20
C LEU A 79 9.76 -17.23 24.59
N GLY A 80 8.44 -17.40 24.69
CA GLY A 80 7.71 -17.39 25.96
C GLY A 80 7.95 -18.67 26.77
N VAL A 81 7.73 -18.56 28.09
CA VAL A 81 7.76 -19.70 29.01
C VAL A 81 6.33 -20.15 29.26
N GLU A 82 6.07 -21.44 29.12
CA GLU A 82 4.76 -22.04 29.41
C GLU A 82 4.92 -23.15 30.45
N ILE A 83 4.07 -23.13 31.47
CA ILE A 83 3.94 -24.22 32.44
C ILE A 83 2.78 -25.10 31.96
N ARG A 84 3.04 -26.38 31.76
CA ARG A 84 2.06 -27.35 31.25
C ARG A 84 1.78 -28.44 32.29
N SER A 85 0.52 -28.85 32.37
CA SER A 85 0.07 -30.04 33.11
C SER A 85 0.61 -31.32 32.43
N PRO A 86 0.71 -32.46 33.15
CA PRO A 86 1.05 -33.76 32.56
C PRO A 86 0.19 -34.18 31.35
N GLY A 87 -0.99 -33.57 31.15
CA GLY A 87 -1.85 -33.74 29.95
C GLY A 87 -1.65 -32.68 28.85
N ALA A 88 -0.52 -31.99 28.81
CA ALA A 88 -0.17 -30.92 27.86
C ALA A 88 -1.06 -29.65 27.89
N VAL A 89 -1.97 -29.52 28.85
CA VAL A 89 -2.77 -28.31 29.09
C VAL A 89 -1.89 -27.20 29.65
N VAL A 90 -1.93 -26.01 29.05
CA VAL A 90 -1.18 -24.83 29.53
C VAL A 90 -1.84 -24.30 30.80
N LEU A 91 -1.11 -24.35 31.92
CA LEU A 91 -1.53 -23.88 33.23
C LEU A 91 -1.16 -22.40 33.47
N ALA A 92 -0.03 -21.96 32.91
CA ALA A 92 0.41 -20.57 32.93
C ALA A 92 1.34 -20.29 31.74
N ALA A 93 1.32 -19.05 31.24
CA ALA A 93 2.19 -18.61 30.17
C ALA A 93 2.74 -17.21 30.46
N ALA A 94 4.04 -17.03 30.20
CA ALA A 94 4.73 -15.75 30.27
C ALA A 94 5.36 -15.47 28.90
N PRO A 95 4.78 -14.58 28.08
CA PRO A 95 5.33 -14.29 26.76
C PRO A 95 6.64 -13.51 26.88
N ALA A 96 7.58 -13.77 25.97
CA ALA A 96 8.75 -12.92 25.81
C ALA A 96 8.34 -11.56 25.23
N VAL A 97 8.86 -10.47 25.78
CA VAL A 97 8.64 -9.11 25.27
C VAL A 97 9.97 -8.51 24.84
N SER A 98 10.06 -8.12 23.58
CA SER A 98 11.20 -7.39 23.04
C SER A 98 10.95 -5.90 23.18
N THR A 99 11.82 -5.19 23.90
CA THR A 99 11.72 -3.73 24.10
C THR A 99 12.90 -3.02 23.46
N ARG A 100 12.61 -1.98 22.68
CA ARG A 100 13.58 -1.07 22.07
C ARG A 100 13.37 0.30 22.69
N ARG A 101 14.35 0.84 23.39
CA ARG A 101 14.25 2.12 24.10
C ARG A 101 15.38 3.05 23.68
N VAL A 102 15.03 4.31 23.48
CA VAL A 102 15.95 5.40 23.16
C VAL A 102 15.70 6.53 24.15
N GLN A 103 16.76 6.91 24.86
CA GLN A 103 16.78 8.08 25.74
C GLN A 103 17.82 9.05 25.20
N THR A 104 17.38 10.25 24.83
CA THR A 104 18.27 11.25 24.22
C THR A 104 17.79 12.66 24.51
N TYR A 105 18.68 13.62 24.28
CA TYR A 105 18.35 15.04 24.23
C TYR A 105 18.75 15.55 22.86
N ALA A 106 17.78 16.06 22.10
CA ALA A 106 18.00 16.50 20.73
C ALA A 106 17.39 17.88 20.49
N ARG A 107 18.09 18.71 19.71
CA ARG A 107 17.58 19.96 19.19
C ARG A 107 17.16 19.75 17.74
N ILE A 108 15.89 20.00 17.45
CA ILE A 108 15.27 19.67 16.18
C ILE A 108 14.58 20.93 15.63
N PRO A 109 14.84 21.31 14.36
CA PRO A 109 14.11 22.40 13.75
C PRO A 109 12.60 22.13 13.72
N ASN A 110 11.79 23.19 13.84
CA ASN A 110 10.34 23.10 13.76
C ASN A 110 9.92 22.46 12.42
N SER A 111 8.92 21.58 12.45
CA SER A 111 8.41 20.82 11.29
C SER A 111 9.43 19.90 10.59
N THR A 112 10.58 19.65 11.22
CA THR A 112 11.63 18.79 10.64
C THR A 112 11.69 17.44 11.37
N PRO A 113 11.56 16.31 10.66
CA PRO A 113 11.72 14.98 11.24
C PRO A 113 13.20 14.70 11.54
N LEU A 114 13.48 14.17 12.74
CA LEU A 114 14.80 13.69 13.14
C LEU A 114 14.73 12.20 13.51
N ILE A 115 15.68 11.42 13.00
CA ILE A 115 15.91 10.05 13.45
C ILE A 115 16.65 10.10 14.78
N ILE A 116 16.01 9.64 15.86
CA ILE A 116 16.58 9.66 17.21
C ILE A 116 17.20 8.31 17.61
N GLY A 117 16.90 7.24 16.86
CA GLY A 117 17.55 5.94 17.03
C GLY A 117 17.09 4.90 16.02
N GLY A 118 17.93 3.88 15.81
CA GLY A 118 17.62 2.73 14.95
C GLY A 118 18.38 1.47 15.37
N LEU A 119 17.74 0.31 15.24
CA LEU A 119 18.34 -1.00 15.49
C LEU A 119 18.08 -1.91 14.28
N ILE A 120 19.16 -2.40 13.67
CA ILE A 120 19.13 -3.38 12.60
C ILE A 120 19.60 -4.71 13.19
N SER A 121 18.73 -5.71 13.20
CA SER A 121 19.04 -7.07 13.63
C SER A 121 18.93 -8.01 12.44
N LYS A 122 19.97 -8.81 12.19
CA LYS A 122 19.97 -9.86 11.17
C LYS A 122 20.30 -11.19 11.85
N ASN A 123 19.32 -12.08 11.91
CA ASN A 123 19.54 -13.47 12.30
C ASN A 123 19.58 -14.33 11.04
N THR A 124 20.54 -15.25 11.00
CA THR A 124 20.67 -16.24 9.93
C THR A 124 20.89 -17.58 10.60
N ASP A 125 19.87 -18.42 10.55
CA ASP A 125 19.91 -19.78 11.05
C ASP A 125 20.10 -20.72 9.85
N GLU A 126 21.23 -21.44 9.82
CA GLU A 126 21.49 -22.49 8.85
C GLU A 126 21.41 -23.85 9.56
N THR A 127 20.44 -24.67 9.17
CA THR A 127 20.34 -26.07 9.60
C THR A 127 20.78 -26.96 8.45
N VAL A 128 21.74 -27.84 8.71
CA VAL A 128 22.24 -28.81 7.75
C VAL A 128 21.98 -30.21 8.28
N ASP A 129 20.97 -30.86 7.72
CA ASP A 129 20.71 -32.28 7.96
C ASP A 129 21.53 -33.10 6.98
N LYS A 130 22.30 -34.08 7.49
CA LYS A 130 23.12 -34.95 6.63
C LYS A 130 23.05 -36.40 7.09
N THR A 131 23.00 -37.31 6.13
CA THR A 131 23.16 -38.74 6.42
C THR A 131 24.61 -39.01 6.84
N PRO A 132 24.86 -39.69 7.97
CA PRO A 132 26.22 -40.07 8.38
C PRO A 132 26.95 -40.84 7.26
N ILE A 133 28.26 -40.62 7.10
CA ILE A 133 29.12 -41.20 6.05
C ILE A 133 28.82 -40.67 4.63
N LEU A 134 27.63 -40.95 4.08
CA LEU A 134 27.25 -40.60 2.70
C LEU A 134 27.21 -39.10 2.45
N GLY A 135 26.83 -38.32 3.47
CA GLY A 135 26.82 -36.87 3.39
C GLY A 135 28.21 -36.26 3.21
N ASN A 136 29.31 -36.92 3.61
CA ASN A 136 30.65 -36.32 3.56
C ASN A 136 31.42 -36.61 2.24
N LEU A 137 30.84 -37.37 1.31
CA LEU A 137 31.51 -37.72 0.05
C LEU A 137 31.71 -36.48 -0.86
N PRO A 138 32.91 -36.26 -1.41
CA PRO A 138 33.11 -35.27 -2.47
C PRO A 138 32.31 -35.68 -3.72
N LEU A 139 31.85 -34.70 -4.51
CA LEU A 139 31.00 -34.85 -5.71
C LEU A 139 29.53 -35.27 -5.48
N VAL A 140 29.25 -36.31 -4.69
CA VAL A 140 27.88 -36.86 -4.53
C VAL A 140 27.21 -36.53 -3.20
N GLY A 141 27.97 -36.03 -2.22
CA GLY A 141 27.44 -35.75 -0.87
C GLY A 141 26.36 -34.67 -0.80
N SER A 142 26.19 -33.82 -1.84
CA SER A 142 25.11 -32.82 -1.91
C SER A 142 23.72 -33.45 -2.05
N LEU A 143 23.61 -34.64 -2.64
CA LEU A 143 22.35 -35.39 -2.78
C LEU A 143 21.89 -36.02 -1.44
N PHE A 144 22.80 -36.14 -0.46
CA PHE A 144 22.56 -36.73 0.86
C PHE A 144 22.63 -35.70 1.99
N ARG A 145 22.47 -34.41 1.65
CA ARG A 145 22.37 -33.28 2.58
C ARG A 145 21.10 -32.50 2.28
N ALA A 146 20.37 -32.12 3.31
CA ALA A 146 19.31 -31.11 3.22
C ALA A 146 19.79 -29.84 3.94
N LYS A 147 19.79 -28.72 3.24
CA LYS A 147 20.10 -27.42 3.82
C LYS A 147 18.82 -26.61 3.95
N ARG A 148 18.58 -26.08 5.15
CA ARG A 148 17.52 -25.11 5.40
C ARG A 148 18.16 -23.85 5.95
N ALA A 149 18.06 -22.77 5.19
CA ALA A 149 18.49 -21.44 5.63
C ALA A 149 17.23 -20.60 5.92
N THR A 150 17.11 -20.10 7.14
CA THR A 150 16.08 -19.15 7.53
C THR A 150 16.73 -17.85 7.95
N GLY A 151 16.50 -16.79 7.17
CA GLY A 151 16.98 -15.44 7.46
C GLY A 151 15.85 -14.58 8.02
N SER A 152 16.09 -13.92 9.15
CA SER A 152 15.17 -12.90 9.70
C SER A 152 15.91 -11.59 9.85
N ARG A 153 15.44 -10.55 9.13
CA ARG A 153 15.96 -9.18 9.22
C ARG A 153 14.89 -8.30 9.84
N GLN A 154 15.18 -7.70 10.99
CA GLN A 154 14.30 -6.76 11.67
C GLN A 154 14.97 -5.40 11.77
N GLU A 155 14.33 -4.39 11.18
CA GLU A 155 14.78 -3.00 11.23
C GLU A 155 13.74 -2.18 11.99
N VAL A 156 14.18 -1.45 13.01
CA VAL A 156 13.31 -0.51 13.73
C VAL A 156 13.98 0.84 13.77
N ILE A 157 13.26 1.88 13.34
CA ILE A 157 13.71 3.27 13.32
C ILE A 157 12.70 4.09 14.11
N ILE A 158 13.17 4.96 15.00
CA ILE A 158 12.35 5.91 15.75
C ILE A 158 12.61 7.31 15.19
N VAL A 159 11.55 7.92 14.66
CA VAL A 159 11.55 9.26 14.06
C VAL A 159 10.65 10.17 14.88
N LEU A 160 11.11 11.38 15.15
CA LEU A 160 10.36 12.39 15.88
C LEU A 160 10.33 13.70 15.09
N THR A 161 9.15 14.32 15.01
CA THR A 161 8.93 15.60 14.29
C THR A 161 8.21 16.57 15.22
N PRO A 162 8.86 17.66 15.68
CA PRO A 162 8.21 18.68 16.49
C PRO A 162 7.39 19.65 15.62
N TYR A 163 6.32 20.18 16.18
CA TYR A 163 5.52 21.24 15.59
C TYR A 163 5.21 22.29 16.65
N ILE A 164 5.60 23.54 16.38
CA ILE A 164 5.26 24.72 17.18
C ILE A 164 3.93 25.27 16.65
N ILE A 165 2.97 25.49 17.55
CA ILE A 165 1.64 26.03 17.24
C ILE A 165 1.52 27.40 17.90
N ASP A 166 1.28 28.44 17.10
CA ASP A 166 1.12 29.81 17.59
C ASP A 166 -0.34 30.11 17.95
N GLU A 167 -0.57 30.85 19.03
CA GLU A 167 -1.92 31.19 19.53
C GLU A 167 -2.74 31.99 18.50
N SER A 168 -2.11 32.79 17.63
CA SER A 168 -2.79 33.57 16.59
C SER A 168 -3.34 32.73 15.43
N SER A 169 -2.84 31.50 15.27
CA SER A 169 -3.31 30.52 14.26
C SER A 169 -4.45 29.64 14.78
N ALA A 170 -4.84 29.79 16.05
CA ALA A 170 -5.79 28.94 16.77
C ALA A 170 -7.28 29.28 16.52
N SER A 171 -7.58 30.13 15.53
CA SER A 171 -8.96 30.40 15.10
C SER A 171 -9.53 29.35 14.14
N ALA A 172 -8.73 28.37 13.71
CA ALA A 172 -9.24 27.15 13.11
C ALA A 172 -9.50 26.13 14.22
N HIS A 173 -10.75 25.67 14.33
CA HIS A 173 -11.22 24.53 15.13
C HIS A 173 -10.13 23.49 15.37
N TYR A 174 -10.12 22.85 16.55
CA TYR A 174 -9.33 21.68 16.94
C TYR A 174 -9.26 20.61 15.83
N ALA A 175 -8.53 20.89 14.77
CA ALA A 175 -8.19 19.96 13.74
C ALA A 175 -7.28 19.00 14.47
N LEU A 176 -7.70 17.74 14.51
CA LEU A 176 -6.79 16.67 14.88
C LEU A 176 -5.47 16.96 14.13
N PRO A 177 -4.29 16.67 14.71
CA PRO A 177 -3.00 16.82 14.01
C PRO A 177 -2.93 16.11 12.64
N LYS A 178 -4.00 15.39 12.28
CA LYS A 178 -4.30 14.77 11.00
C LYS A 178 -4.67 15.73 9.88
N ASP A 179 -5.28 16.88 10.18
CA ASP A 179 -5.98 17.68 9.16
C ASP A 179 -5.41 19.09 8.97
N ALA A 180 -4.58 19.61 9.89
CA ALA A 180 -4.11 21.00 9.79
C ALA A 180 -2.89 21.14 8.83
N PRO A 181 -2.90 22.12 7.90
CA PRO A 181 -1.78 22.38 6.97
C PRO A 181 -0.45 22.72 7.66
N SER A 182 -0.49 23.20 8.90
CA SER A 182 0.70 23.48 9.70
C SER A 182 1.55 22.24 9.99
N PHE A 183 0.97 21.04 9.89
CA PHE A 183 1.67 19.77 10.07
C PHE A 183 2.32 19.22 8.79
N ASP A 184 2.15 19.89 7.65
CA ASP A 184 2.85 19.54 6.43
C ASP A 184 4.34 19.90 6.56
N PHE A 185 5.21 19.12 5.92
CA PHE A 185 6.63 19.46 5.85
C PHE A 185 6.77 20.77 5.07
N LYS A 186 7.06 21.87 5.76
CA LYS A 186 7.17 23.21 5.15
C LYS A 186 8.36 23.31 4.17
N GLN A 187 9.34 22.42 4.31
CA GLN A 187 10.48 22.25 3.40
C GLN A 187 10.77 20.76 3.20
N ASP A 188 11.18 20.36 1.99
CA ASP A 188 11.81 19.05 1.77
C ASP A 188 13.05 18.99 2.64
N THR A 189 12.99 18.16 3.68
CA THR A 189 14.12 17.99 4.60
C THR A 189 15.10 16.98 4.01
N ASP A 190 16.40 17.15 4.23
CA ASP A 190 17.42 16.24 3.69
C ASP A 190 17.18 14.76 4.04
N LEU A 191 16.47 14.51 5.14
CA LEU A 191 16.13 13.17 5.64
C LEU A 191 14.84 12.59 5.01
N PHE A 192 13.88 13.43 4.59
CA PHE A 192 12.58 13.00 4.04
C PHE A 192 12.18 13.88 2.86
N ARG A 193 13.09 14.00 1.89
CA ARG A 193 12.75 14.56 0.58
C ARG A 193 11.59 13.75 0.00
N SER A 194 10.63 14.43 -0.62
CA SER A 194 9.59 13.78 -1.41
C SER A 194 8.57 12.93 -0.62
N THR A 195 7.97 13.47 0.43
CA THR A 195 6.82 12.82 1.09
C THR A 195 5.58 13.71 1.09
N ILE A 196 4.40 13.09 1.01
CA ILE A 196 3.11 13.79 1.07
C ILE A 196 2.24 13.18 2.17
N ARG A 197 1.61 14.04 2.97
CA ARG A 197 0.59 13.64 3.92
C ARG A 197 -0.79 13.76 3.26
N LEU A 198 -1.57 12.69 3.29
CA LEU A 198 -2.96 12.71 2.81
C LEU A 198 -3.85 13.47 3.80
N ARG A 199 -4.66 14.41 3.29
CA ARG A 199 -5.62 15.20 4.08
C ARG A 199 -7.05 14.73 3.84
N ALA A 200 -7.98 15.21 4.65
CA ALA A 200 -9.41 14.96 4.45
C ALA A 200 -9.89 15.42 3.06
N ASP A 201 -9.46 16.60 2.60
CA ASP A 201 -9.84 17.15 1.28
C ASP A 201 -9.21 16.43 0.07
N ASP A 202 -8.30 15.49 0.34
CA ASP A 202 -7.61 14.70 -0.67
C ASP A 202 -8.25 13.32 -0.85
N ILE A 203 -9.06 12.85 0.12
CA ILE A 203 -9.66 11.52 0.11
C ILE A 203 -11.19 11.67 0.06
N PRO A 204 -11.87 11.12 -0.95
CA PRO A 204 -13.33 11.13 -0.98
C PRO A 204 -13.91 10.26 0.13
N ASN A 205 -15.12 10.60 0.58
CA ASN A 205 -15.84 9.78 1.55
C ASN A 205 -16.23 8.43 0.92
N THR A 206 -15.56 7.35 1.31
CA THR A 206 -15.79 5.98 0.82
C THR A 206 -16.66 5.13 1.75
N THR A 207 -17.25 5.74 2.79
CA THR A 207 -18.08 5.05 3.79
C THR A 207 -19.24 4.29 3.16
N PHE A 208 -19.86 4.86 2.13
CA PHE A 208 -20.98 4.26 1.40
C PHE A 208 -20.65 2.89 0.78
N ILE A 209 -19.38 2.64 0.44
CA ILE A 209 -18.93 1.35 -0.12
C ILE A 209 -18.95 0.27 0.97
N ARG A 210 -18.50 0.63 2.17
CA ARG A 210 -18.44 -0.28 3.34
C ARG A 210 -19.83 -0.58 3.90
N GLU A 211 -20.72 0.41 3.82
CA GLU A 211 -22.11 0.31 4.28
C GLU A 211 -23.05 -0.28 3.23
N ASN A 212 -22.53 -0.71 2.08
CA ASN A 212 -23.34 -1.33 1.04
C ASN A 212 -24.00 -2.62 1.55
N ASN A 213 -25.33 -2.63 1.62
CA ASN A 213 -26.11 -3.75 2.17
C ASN A 213 -25.86 -5.08 1.43
N ARG A 214 -25.71 -5.05 0.10
CA ARG A 214 -25.47 -6.25 -0.72
C ARG A 214 -24.10 -6.85 -0.41
N LEU A 215 -23.07 -6.01 -0.31
CA LEU A 215 -21.72 -6.43 0.06
C LEU A 215 -21.70 -7.03 1.47
N LEU A 216 -22.32 -6.36 2.44
CA LEU A 216 -22.39 -6.83 3.83
C LEU A 216 -23.12 -8.18 3.93
N LEU A 217 -24.21 -8.35 3.18
CA LEU A 217 -24.95 -9.61 3.13
C LEU A 217 -24.11 -10.74 2.53
N TYR A 218 -23.53 -10.55 1.34
CA TYR A 218 -22.70 -11.58 0.72
C TYR A 218 -21.47 -11.90 1.56
N ARG A 219 -20.83 -10.91 2.19
CA ARG A 219 -19.72 -11.15 3.12
C ARG A 219 -20.12 -12.02 4.30
N LYS A 220 -21.31 -11.83 4.88
CA LYS A 220 -21.83 -12.71 5.94
C LYS A 220 -21.97 -14.16 5.45
N LEU A 221 -22.51 -14.36 4.25
CA LEU A 221 -22.66 -15.70 3.65
C LEU A 221 -21.29 -16.34 3.35
N VAL A 222 -20.38 -15.59 2.75
CA VAL A 222 -19.02 -16.05 2.44
C VAL A 222 -18.24 -16.40 3.70
N ASN A 223 -18.37 -15.64 4.78
CA ASN A 223 -17.74 -15.97 6.07
C ASN A 223 -18.29 -17.27 6.67
N ARG A 224 -19.57 -17.57 6.45
CA ARG A 224 -20.18 -18.84 6.88
C ARG A 224 -19.66 -20.02 6.05
N ILE A 225 -19.54 -19.83 4.73
CA ILE A 225 -18.91 -20.82 3.83
C ILE A 225 -17.45 -21.05 4.26
N ALA A 226 -16.70 -19.99 4.55
CA ALA A 226 -15.31 -20.07 5.00
C ALA A 226 -15.16 -20.84 6.32
N ALA A 227 -16.12 -20.71 7.24
CA ALA A 227 -16.12 -21.44 8.51
C ALA A 227 -16.33 -22.95 8.32
N GLY A 228 -17.05 -23.36 7.26
CA GLY A 228 -17.27 -24.77 6.92
C GLY A 228 -16.18 -25.36 6.02
N ASP A 229 -15.85 -24.68 4.92
CA ASP A 229 -14.81 -25.06 3.97
C ASP A 229 -13.94 -23.84 3.57
N PRO A 230 -12.81 -23.61 4.27
CA PRO A 230 -11.91 -22.50 3.99
C PRO A 230 -11.35 -22.50 2.56
N LYS A 231 -11.25 -23.66 1.89
CA LYS A 231 -10.63 -23.77 0.56
C LYS A 231 -11.48 -23.12 -0.53
N GLN A 232 -12.78 -22.96 -0.31
CA GLN A 232 -13.68 -22.36 -1.30
C GLN A 232 -13.48 -20.85 -1.42
N VAL A 233 -13.07 -20.20 -0.33
CA VAL A 233 -12.89 -18.73 -0.28
C VAL A 233 -11.49 -18.28 -0.68
N GLU A 234 -10.56 -19.20 -0.92
CA GLU A 234 -9.24 -18.89 -1.48
C GLU A 234 -9.30 -18.55 -2.98
N LYS A 235 -10.35 -18.99 -3.68
CA LYS A 235 -10.48 -18.82 -5.13
C LYS A 235 -11.47 -17.70 -5.50
N PRO A 236 -11.21 -16.95 -6.58
CA PRO A 236 -12.20 -16.05 -7.16
C PRO A 236 -13.48 -16.82 -7.55
N PRO A 237 -14.66 -16.18 -7.44
CA PRO A 237 -14.86 -14.78 -7.07
C PRO A 237 -15.00 -14.53 -5.56
N LEU A 238 -15.13 -15.58 -4.74
CA LEU A 238 -15.35 -15.44 -3.29
C LEU A 238 -14.19 -14.76 -2.56
N SER A 239 -12.95 -15.03 -3.00
CA SER A 239 -11.75 -14.40 -2.44
C SER A 239 -11.71 -12.88 -2.58
N LEU A 240 -12.47 -12.30 -3.52
CA LEU A 240 -12.51 -10.87 -3.79
C LEU A 240 -13.33 -10.08 -2.76
N ILE A 241 -14.24 -10.75 -2.03
CA ILE A 241 -15.05 -10.13 -0.97
C ILE A 241 -14.76 -10.72 0.42
N TYR A 242 -13.90 -11.73 0.51
CA TYR A 242 -13.51 -12.33 1.77
C TYR A 242 -12.74 -11.32 2.67
N GLU A 243 -12.88 -11.46 3.99
CA GLU A 243 -12.27 -10.60 5.02
C GLU A 243 -12.56 -9.09 4.95
N LYS A 244 -11.55 -8.30 4.57
CA LYS A 244 -11.44 -6.84 4.34
C LYS A 244 -11.77 -6.33 2.95
N ARG A 245 -11.57 -7.17 1.95
CA ARG A 245 -11.41 -6.77 0.54
C ARG A 245 -12.68 -6.18 -0.06
N ILE A 246 -12.51 -5.19 -0.92
CA ILE A 246 -13.58 -4.59 -1.69
C ILE A 246 -13.29 -4.84 -3.19
N PRO A 247 -14.28 -5.30 -3.98
CA PRO A 247 -14.11 -5.46 -5.42
C PRO A 247 -13.69 -4.15 -6.11
N ALA A 248 -12.75 -4.24 -7.05
CA ALA A 248 -12.23 -3.10 -7.83
C ALA A 248 -11.68 -1.91 -7.00
N GLU A 249 -11.40 -2.11 -5.70
CA GLU A 249 -10.92 -1.07 -4.79
C GLU A 249 -9.61 -0.42 -5.26
N THR A 250 -8.74 -1.20 -5.90
CA THR A 250 -7.46 -0.73 -6.44
C THR A 250 -7.65 0.30 -7.54
N ASP A 251 -8.66 0.12 -8.41
CA ASP A 251 -8.95 1.04 -9.51
C ASP A 251 -9.48 2.38 -8.96
N LEU A 252 -10.37 2.32 -7.97
CA LEU A 252 -10.87 3.49 -7.26
C LEU A 252 -9.73 4.28 -6.60
N MET A 253 -8.86 3.60 -5.84
CA MET A 253 -7.76 4.25 -5.12
C MET A 253 -6.68 4.79 -6.04
N ALA A 254 -6.43 4.16 -7.20
CA ALA A 254 -5.55 4.70 -8.24
C ALA A 254 -6.04 6.08 -8.73
N GLY A 255 -7.34 6.22 -8.97
CA GLY A 255 -7.94 7.51 -9.36
C GLY A 255 -7.87 8.56 -8.25
N VAL A 256 -8.16 8.19 -7.00
CA VAL A 256 -8.05 9.09 -5.84
C VAL A 256 -6.63 9.62 -5.68
N LEU A 257 -5.63 8.74 -5.68
CA LEU A 257 -4.22 9.15 -5.62
C LEU A 257 -3.82 9.95 -6.86
N GLY A 258 -4.41 9.65 -8.01
CA GLY A 258 -4.33 10.45 -9.22
C GLY A 258 -4.70 11.92 -9.05
N GLU A 259 -5.82 12.18 -8.36
CA GLU A 259 -6.27 13.54 -8.04
C GLU A 259 -5.33 14.24 -7.04
N VAL A 260 -4.78 13.50 -6.08
CA VAL A 260 -3.72 14.03 -5.18
C VAL A 260 -2.48 14.44 -5.98
N LEU A 261 -2.04 13.58 -6.91
CA LEU A 261 -0.92 13.86 -7.81
C LEU A 261 -1.21 15.08 -8.70
N ARG A 262 -2.45 15.23 -9.19
CA ARG A 262 -2.87 16.39 -9.99
C ARG A 262 -2.67 17.71 -9.25
N LYS A 263 -3.06 17.78 -7.97
CA LYS A 263 -2.87 19.00 -7.15
C LYS A 263 -1.38 19.31 -6.95
N ARG A 264 -0.53 18.30 -6.80
CA ARG A 264 0.91 18.48 -6.51
C ARG A 264 1.75 18.81 -7.74
N TYR A 265 1.46 18.23 -8.91
CA TYR A 265 2.19 18.49 -10.16
C TYR A 265 1.62 19.65 -10.97
N GLN A 266 0.81 20.52 -10.37
CA GLN A 266 0.31 21.71 -11.06
C GLN A 266 1.49 22.63 -11.40
N GLY A 267 1.76 22.79 -12.71
CA GLY A 267 2.84 23.65 -13.21
C GLY A 267 4.23 22.98 -13.31
N VAL A 268 4.36 21.67 -13.06
CA VAL A 268 5.64 20.95 -13.24
C VAL A 268 5.79 20.57 -14.72
N PRO A 269 6.81 21.09 -15.45
CA PRO A 269 7.03 20.72 -16.84
C PRO A 269 7.64 19.33 -16.89
N ILE A 270 6.87 18.33 -17.32
CA ILE A 270 7.40 16.99 -17.60
C ILE A 270 7.61 16.90 -19.10
N LEU A 271 8.87 16.70 -19.49
CA LEU A 271 9.30 16.79 -20.88
C LEU A 271 9.08 15.45 -21.59
N PRO A 272 8.43 15.42 -22.77
CA PRO A 272 8.25 14.18 -23.54
C PRO A 272 9.56 13.45 -23.87
N GLY A 273 10.69 14.16 -23.94
CA GLY A 273 12.02 13.56 -24.14
C GLY A 273 12.52 12.69 -22.97
N GLN A 274 11.87 12.77 -21.80
CA GLN A 274 12.14 11.89 -20.66
C GLN A 274 11.31 10.60 -20.72
N MET A 275 10.42 10.43 -21.68
CA MET A 275 9.54 9.26 -21.80
C MET A 275 10.07 8.30 -22.87
N LEU A 276 10.36 7.07 -22.45
CA LEU A 276 10.88 6.00 -23.31
C LEU A 276 9.76 5.02 -23.65
N LEU A 277 9.56 4.81 -24.95
CA LEU A 277 8.68 3.80 -25.51
C LEU A 277 9.52 2.64 -26.04
N PHE A 278 9.15 1.41 -25.69
CA PHE A 278 9.63 0.23 -26.38
C PHE A 278 8.81 0.05 -27.66
N ASN A 279 9.44 -0.26 -28.77
CA ASN A 279 8.75 -0.55 -30.03
C ASN A 279 8.66 -2.06 -30.24
N GLU A 280 7.92 -2.47 -31.27
CA GLU A 280 7.96 -3.84 -31.78
C GLU A 280 9.42 -4.27 -32.09
N ARG A 281 9.74 -5.54 -31.81
CA ARG A 281 11.09 -6.07 -32.04
C ARG A 281 11.38 -6.16 -33.54
N GLU A 282 12.32 -5.37 -34.02
CA GLU A 282 12.87 -5.53 -35.37
C GLU A 282 14.06 -6.51 -35.33
N ARG A 283 13.99 -7.61 -36.09
CA ARG A 283 15.04 -8.65 -36.17
C ARG A 283 15.51 -9.23 -34.81
N GLY A 284 14.65 -9.19 -33.80
CA GLY A 284 14.96 -9.72 -32.47
C GLY A 284 15.63 -8.73 -31.51
N GLU A 285 15.92 -7.49 -31.94
CA GLU A 285 16.42 -6.43 -31.05
C GLU A 285 15.28 -5.55 -30.52
N LEU A 286 15.40 -5.15 -29.25
CA LEU A 286 14.50 -4.18 -28.62
C LEU A 286 14.84 -2.77 -29.13
N VAL A 287 13.98 -2.24 -29.99
CA VAL A 287 14.11 -0.86 -30.45
C VAL A 287 13.42 0.05 -29.43
N THR A 288 14.13 1.08 -28.98
CA THR A 288 13.56 2.09 -28.07
C THR A 288 13.46 3.43 -28.75
N SER A 289 12.35 4.13 -28.52
CA SER A 289 12.09 5.47 -29.03
C SER A 289 11.75 6.41 -27.90
N ARG A 290 12.20 7.66 -27.98
CA ARG A 290 11.67 8.71 -27.09
C ARG A 290 10.35 9.22 -27.63
N LEU A 291 9.41 9.57 -26.76
CA LEU A 291 8.08 10.02 -27.16
C LEU A 291 8.13 11.32 -27.96
N ASP A 292 9.02 12.25 -27.61
CA ASP A 292 9.25 13.48 -28.39
C ASP A 292 9.62 13.20 -29.85
N SER A 293 10.47 12.19 -30.06
CA SER A 293 10.97 11.77 -31.37
C SER A 293 9.88 11.08 -32.17
N VAL A 294 9.01 10.30 -31.52
CA VAL A 294 7.83 9.69 -32.16
C VAL A 294 6.84 10.77 -32.60
N LEU A 295 6.54 11.74 -31.73
CA LEU A 295 5.65 12.86 -32.05
C LEU A 295 6.22 13.72 -33.17
N ALA A 296 7.51 14.07 -33.11
CA ALA A 296 8.17 14.85 -34.16
C ALA A 296 8.12 14.12 -35.52
N LYS A 297 8.38 12.81 -35.56
CA LYS A 297 8.29 12.01 -36.79
C LYS A 297 6.88 11.95 -37.39
N LEU A 298 5.84 12.00 -36.56
CA LEU A 298 4.45 12.06 -36.99
C LEU A 298 4.00 13.48 -37.37
N GLY A 299 4.80 14.50 -37.07
CA GLY A 299 4.64 15.87 -37.52
C GLY A 299 5.65 16.23 -38.63
N ASP A 300 6.46 17.27 -38.42
CA ASP A 300 7.38 17.83 -39.43
C ASP A 300 8.83 17.34 -39.26
N GLY A 301 9.07 16.51 -38.25
CA GLY A 301 10.40 16.02 -37.86
C GLY A 301 11.21 16.98 -36.98
N THR A 302 10.72 18.17 -36.66
CA THR A 302 11.48 19.21 -35.93
C THR A 302 11.19 19.22 -34.43
N SER A 303 9.92 19.07 -34.04
CA SER A 303 9.48 19.16 -32.64
C SER A 303 8.25 18.30 -32.37
N ALA A 304 8.06 17.89 -31.12
CA ALA A 304 6.85 17.18 -30.70
C ALA A 304 5.58 18.03 -30.87
N GLU A 305 5.69 19.36 -30.84
CA GLU A 305 4.56 20.28 -31.00
C GLU A 305 4.01 20.32 -32.43
N SER A 306 4.86 20.04 -33.42
CA SER A 306 4.47 20.01 -34.84
C SER A 306 3.34 19.02 -35.12
N PHE A 307 3.32 17.88 -34.41
CA PHE A 307 2.25 16.89 -34.49
C PHE A 307 0.90 17.49 -34.13
N PHE A 308 0.83 18.26 -33.04
CA PHE A 308 -0.42 18.87 -32.57
C PHE A 308 -0.93 19.95 -33.54
N GLN A 309 -0.03 20.65 -34.22
CA GLN A 309 -0.39 21.70 -35.17
C GLN A 309 -0.86 21.14 -36.52
N MET A 310 -0.23 20.08 -37.02
CA MET A 310 -0.58 19.50 -38.33
C MET A 310 -1.75 18.53 -38.29
N HIS A 311 -2.03 17.92 -37.13
CA HIS A 311 -3.07 16.90 -37.01
C HIS A 311 -4.08 17.23 -35.90
N PRO A 312 -4.85 18.33 -36.03
CA PRO A 312 -5.82 18.73 -35.02
C PRO A 312 -6.99 17.74 -34.88
N ASP A 313 -7.24 16.88 -35.87
CA ASP A 313 -8.29 15.86 -35.92
C ASP A 313 -7.77 14.42 -35.66
N LYS A 314 -6.49 14.27 -35.28
CA LYS A 314 -5.90 12.98 -34.96
C LYS A 314 -5.41 12.93 -33.52
N CYS A 315 -5.37 11.72 -33.00
CA CYS A 315 -4.79 11.38 -31.71
C CYS A 315 -3.79 10.25 -31.92
N LEU A 316 -2.67 10.30 -31.21
CA LEU A 316 -1.73 9.18 -31.13
C LEU A 316 -2.23 8.20 -30.06
N ALA A 317 -2.56 6.98 -30.46
CA ALA A 317 -2.89 5.89 -29.56
C ALA A 317 -1.68 4.95 -29.43
N ILE A 318 -1.22 4.73 -28.20
CA ILE A 318 -0.19 3.76 -27.84
C ILE A 318 -0.87 2.67 -27.02
N THR A 319 -1.14 1.52 -27.64
CA THR A 319 -1.88 0.41 -27.03
C THR A 319 -0.94 -0.73 -26.67
N PHE A 320 -0.90 -1.10 -25.40
CA PHE A 320 -0.21 -2.28 -24.90
C PHE A 320 -1.20 -3.44 -24.87
N VAL A 321 -0.93 -4.47 -25.68
CA VAL A 321 -1.78 -5.66 -25.79
C VAL A 321 -1.20 -6.80 -24.96
N SER A 322 -2.02 -7.43 -24.12
CA SER A 322 -1.64 -8.61 -23.34
C SER A 322 -2.63 -9.76 -23.53
N HIS A 323 -2.12 -10.97 -23.77
CA HIS A 323 -2.92 -12.18 -23.98
C HIS A 323 -2.98 -13.02 -22.69
N ARG A 324 -4.02 -12.85 -21.86
CA ARG A 324 -4.08 -13.45 -20.52
C ARG A 324 -4.36 -14.96 -20.47
N LYS A 325 -4.84 -15.59 -21.55
CA LYS A 325 -5.28 -17.00 -21.55
C LYS A 325 -4.45 -17.97 -22.39
N ILE A 326 -3.47 -17.49 -23.17
CA ILE A 326 -2.58 -18.38 -23.92
C ILE A 326 -1.40 -18.74 -23.01
N LEU A 327 -1.66 -19.48 -21.93
CA LEU A 327 -0.61 -20.18 -21.19
C LEU A 327 -0.13 -21.39 -22.00
N ARG A 328 0.43 -21.15 -23.19
CA ARG A 328 1.30 -22.12 -23.84
C ARG A 328 2.62 -22.11 -23.06
N ALA A 329 3.31 -23.24 -23.00
CA ALA A 329 4.53 -23.45 -22.21
C ALA A 329 5.72 -22.49 -22.55
N GLY A 330 5.53 -21.48 -23.41
CA GLY A 330 6.47 -20.41 -23.72
C GLY A 330 6.01 -18.97 -23.41
N ASN A 331 4.74 -18.73 -23.02
CA ASN A 331 4.16 -17.37 -22.96
C ASN A 331 4.10 -16.76 -21.54
N VAL A 332 4.64 -17.45 -20.53
CA VAL A 332 4.69 -16.97 -19.12
C VAL A 332 5.59 -15.72 -18.96
N LEU A 333 6.37 -15.38 -19.99
CA LEU A 333 7.31 -14.25 -20.01
C LEU A 333 7.03 -13.24 -21.15
N GLU A 334 5.87 -13.29 -21.81
CA GLU A 334 5.54 -12.32 -22.87
C GLU A 334 5.22 -10.95 -22.27
N GLU A 335 6.15 -10.00 -22.44
CA GLU A 335 5.91 -8.58 -22.18
C GLU A 335 4.83 -8.05 -23.14
N PRO A 336 3.91 -7.19 -22.67
CA PRO A 336 2.84 -6.67 -23.51
C PRO A 336 3.40 -5.86 -24.68
N GLU A 337 2.91 -6.16 -25.89
CA GLU A 337 3.41 -5.53 -27.12
C GLU A 337 2.84 -4.12 -27.29
N PRO A 338 3.70 -3.10 -27.43
CA PRO A 338 3.28 -1.72 -27.68
C PRO A 338 2.97 -1.53 -29.17
N ARG A 339 1.74 -1.08 -29.47
CA ARG A 339 1.29 -0.74 -30.82
C ARG A 339 0.95 0.73 -30.90
N THR A 340 1.65 1.47 -31.77
CA THR A 340 1.39 2.89 -32.01
C THR A 340 0.58 3.09 -33.28
N ARG A 341 -0.54 3.81 -33.19
CA ARG A 341 -1.38 4.16 -34.34
C ARG A 341 -1.99 5.55 -34.20
N MET A 342 -2.25 6.20 -35.33
CA MET A 342 -3.09 7.40 -35.35
C MET A 342 -4.56 6.99 -35.43
N VAL A 343 -5.37 7.59 -34.57
CA VAL A 343 -6.83 7.41 -34.54
C VAL A 343 -7.51 8.76 -34.78
N ASN A 344 -8.69 8.73 -35.38
CA ASN A 344 -9.49 9.94 -35.56
C ASN A 344 -10.03 10.38 -34.21
N CYS A 345 -9.92 11.67 -33.89
CA CYS A 345 -10.54 12.26 -32.72
C CYS A 345 -10.94 13.70 -33.02
N LYS A 346 -12.08 14.16 -32.52
CA LYS A 346 -12.58 15.50 -32.83
C LYS A 346 -11.60 16.59 -32.34
N ALA A 347 -11.52 17.67 -33.09
CA ALA A 347 -10.67 18.82 -32.74
C ALA A 347 -11.08 19.45 -31.40
N ASP A 348 -12.38 19.48 -31.10
CA ASP A 348 -12.95 20.01 -29.85
C ASP A 348 -12.77 19.07 -28.63
N ARG A 349 -12.15 17.90 -28.83
CA ARG A 349 -11.88 16.89 -27.78
C ARG A 349 -13.14 16.30 -27.13
N SER A 350 -14.33 16.56 -27.66
CA SER A 350 -15.60 16.10 -27.07
C SER A 350 -15.73 14.57 -27.01
N ASP A 351 -15.11 13.86 -27.95
CA ASP A 351 -15.11 12.40 -28.05
C ASP A 351 -13.93 11.73 -27.33
N TRP A 352 -12.92 12.49 -26.89
CA TRP A 352 -11.63 11.95 -26.43
C TRP A 352 -11.79 10.95 -25.27
N LYS A 353 -12.64 11.26 -24.28
CA LYS A 353 -12.87 10.35 -23.14
C LYS A 353 -13.59 9.06 -23.55
N ALA A 354 -14.56 9.17 -24.45
CA ALA A 354 -15.32 8.02 -24.97
C ALA A 354 -14.41 7.13 -25.83
N LEU A 355 -13.60 7.73 -26.69
CA LEU A 355 -12.61 7.03 -27.50
C LEU A 355 -11.58 6.31 -26.63
N LEU A 356 -11.06 6.97 -25.59
CA LEU A 356 -10.14 6.32 -24.64
C LEU A 356 -10.80 5.10 -23.96
N TYR A 357 -12.08 5.20 -23.59
CA TYR A 357 -12.82 4.06 -23.04
C TYR A 357 -12.95 2.91 -24.04
N GLU A 358 -13.35 3.19 -25.28
CA GLU A 358 -13.48 2.19 -26.34
C GLU A 358 -12.17 1.45 -26.61
N LEU A 359 -11.05 2.18 -26.60
CA LEU A 359 -9.70 1.65 -26.82
C LEU A 359 -9.16 0.79 -25.67
N ASN A 360 -9.81 0.79 -24.51
CA ASN A 360 -9.44 -0.01 -23.33
C ASN A 360 -10.45 -1.13 -23.05
N ARG A 361 -11.41 -1.39 -23.96
CA ARG A 361 -12.38 -2.48 -23.78
C ARG A 361 -11.70 -3.85 -23.94
N ASN A 362 -11.50 -4.52 -22.81
CA ASN A 362 -10.97 -5.88 -22.78
C ASN A 362 -11.92 -6.88 -23.45
N THR A 363 -11.35 -7.91 -24.06
CA THR A 363 -12.09 -9.09 -24.53
C THR A 363 -11.88 -10.24 -23.55
N THR A 364 -12.49 -11.40 -23.83
CA THR A 364 -12.34 -12.60 -23.00
C THR A 364 -10.90 -13.10 -22.88
N ASP A 365 -10.05 -12.81 -23.86
CA ASP A 365 -8.70 -13.37 -23.98
C ASP A 365 -7.61 -12.30 -24.09
N THR A 366 -7.97 -11.05 -24.40
CA THR A 366 -7.02 -9.95 -24.63
C THR A 366 -7.34 -8.73 -23.79
N GLU A 367 -6.31 -8.17 -23.19
CA GLU A 367 -6.38 -6.89 -22.50
C GLU A 367 -5.72 -5.80 -23.31
N PHE A 368 -6.35 -4.63 -23.30
CA PHE A 368 -5.88 -3.44 -23.96
C PHE A 368 -5.67 -2.35 -22.93
N ASN A 369 -4.42 -1.86 -22.84
CA ASN A 369 -4.11 -0.68 -22.05
C ASN A 369 -3.61 0.41 -22.99
N THR A 370 -4.40 1.46 -23.19
CA THR A 370 -4.13 2.48 -24.21
C THR A 370 -3.83 3.85 -23.59
N ILE A 371 -2.75 4.47 -24.05
CA ILE A 371 -2.45 5.90 -23.86
C ILE A 371 -2.94 6.64 -25.10
N LEU A 372 -3.70 7.72 -24.92
CA LEU A 372 -4.25 8.53 -26.00
C LEU A 372 -3.74 9.97 -25.89
N ILE A 373 -2.97 10.43 -26.87
CA ILE A 373 -2.33 11.76 -26.85
C ILE A 373 -2.89 12.60 -28.00
N LYS A 374 -3.57 13.69 -27.65
CA LYS A 374 -4.10 14.71 -28.56
C LYS A 374 -3.33 16.02 -28.49
N ASP A 375 -2.99 16.46 -27.28
CA ASP A 375 -2.39 17.76 -27.02
C ASP A 375 -1.47 17.72 -25.78
N GLN A 376 -0.91 18.88 -25.41
CA GLN A 376 0.01 19.00 -24.28
C GLN A 376 -0.62 18.64 -22.92
N SER A 377 -1.94 18.79 -22.76
CA SER A 377 -2.63 18.40 -21.53
C SER A 377 -2.60 16.87 -21.33
N ASP A 378 -2.56 16.08 -22.40
CA ASP A 378 -2.42 14.63 -22.33
C ASP A 378 -1.01 14.21 -21.92
N LEU A 379 0.00 14.99 -22.29
CA LEU A 379 1.37 14.76 -21.83
C LEU A 379 1.47 14.99 -20.31
N LEU A 380 0.76 15.98 -19.77
CA LEU A 380 0.64 16.18 -18.32
C LEU A 380 -0.13 15.05 -17.63
N LEU A 381 -1.17 14.52 -18.29
CA LEU A 381 -1.90 13.35 -17.78
C LEU A 381 -1.02 12.09 -17.76
N LEU A 382 -0.22 11.87 -18.82
CA LEU A 382 0.74 10.77 -18.93
C LEU A 382 1.82 10.85 -17.86
N ALA A 383 2.36 12.04 -17.65
CA ALA A 383 3.23 12.36 -16.53
C ALA A 383 2.66 11.94 -15.18
N ARG A 384 1.38 12.26 -14.90
CA ARG A 384 0.69 11.85 -13.67
C ARG A 384 0.53 10.34 -13.58
N ALA A 385 0.27 9.65 -14.69
CA ALA A 385 0.18 8.19 -14.72
C ALA A 385 1.51 7.51 -14.39
N ILE A 386 2.62 8.07 -14.89
CA ILE A 386 3.99 7.66 -14.54
C ILE A 386 4.27 7.93 -13.06
N ALA A 387 3.86 9.10 -12.56
CA ALA A 387 4.00 9.46 -11.16
C ALA A 387 3.23 8.48 -10.26
N LEU A 388 2.01 8.11 -10.64
CA LEU A 388 1.21 7.13 -9.91
C LEU A 388 1.90 5.75 -9.86
N ARG A 389 2.45 5.29 -10.99
CA ARG A 389 3.23 4.03 -11.03
C ARG A 389 4.41 4.07 -10.05
N ARG A 390 5.17 5.17 -10.04
CA ARG A 390 6.32 5.31 -9.12
C ARG A 390 5.87 5.45 -7.67
N LEU A 391 4.79 6.17 -7.40
CA LEU A 391 4.22 6.31 -6.06
C LEU A 391 3.87 4.93 -5.50
N MET A 392 3.25 4.06 -6.31
CA MET A 392 2.98 2.67 -5.90
C MET A 392 4.28 1.91 -5.60
N GLN A 393 5.30 2.01 -6.47
CA GLN A 393 6.59 1.34 -6.25
C GLN A 393 7.28 1.78 -4.95
N ILE A 394 7.27 3.08 -4.64
CA ILE A 394 7.92 3.65 -3.45
C ILE A 394 7.24 3.20 -2.15
N ASN A 395 5.91 3.00 -2.19
CA ASN A 395 5.12 2.79 -0.98
C ASN A 395 4.79 1.32 -0.67
N GLY A 396 5.36 0.36 -1.42
CA GLY A 396 5.14 -1.08 -1.18
C GLY A 396 4.26 -1.79 -2.20
N GLY A 397 4.07 -1.23 -3.39
CA GLY A 397 3.38 -1.87 -4.51
C GLY A 397 1.87 -1.72 -4.49
N ALA A 398 1.16 -2.74 -4.95
CA ALA A 398 -0.31 -2.73 -5.08
C ALA A 398 -1.05 -2.62 -3.74
N ASP A 399 -0.42 -3.01 -2.63
CA ASP A 399 -1.00 -2.96 -1.28
C ASP A 399 -1.27 -1.52 -0.80
N VAL A 400 -0.69 -0.53 -1.49
CA VAL A 400 -0.90 0.92 -1.29
C VAL A 400 -2.25 1.40 -1.85
N LEU A 401 -2.86 0.62 -2.75
CA LEU A 401 -4.12 0.98 -3.41
C LEU A 401 -5.32 0.32 -2.73
N THR A 402 -5.46 0.52 -1.42
CA THR A 402 -6.63 0.05 -0.67
C THR A 402 -7.22 1.21 0.14
N ILE A 403 -8.52 1.21 0.38
CA ILE A 403 -9.21 2.21 1.20
C ILE A 403 -8.66 2.18 2.63
N ASP A 404 -8.27 1.00 3.14
CA ASP A 404 -7.61 0.88 4.45
C ASP A 404 -6.19 1.46 4.46
N SER A 405 -5.52 1.50 3.31
CA SER A 405 -4.19 2.10 3.20
C SER A 405 -4.26 3.59 2.93
N VAL A 406 -5.14 4.08 2.06
CA VAL A 406 -5.28 5.49 1.68
C VAL A 406 -6.18 6.21 2.68
N VAL A 407 -5.63 6.55 3.85
CA VAL A 407 -6.36 7.20 4.94
C VAL A 407 -5.75 8.54 5.34
N VAL A 408 -6.58 9.40 5.92
CA VAL A 408 -6.20 10.74 6.38
C VAL A 408 -5.06 10.66 7.40
N GLY A 409 -4.03 11.48 7.19
CA GLY A 409 -2.81 11.53 7.97
C GLY A 409 -1.76 10.49 7.60
N ARG A 410 -2.01 9.62 6.61
CA ARG A 410 -0.97 8.75 6.06
C ARG A 410 0.05 9.58 5.31
N VAL A 411 1.32 9.25 5.51
CA VAL A 411 2.42 9.84 4.75
C VAL A 411 2.84 8.83 3.69
N LEU A 412 2.84 9.25 2.44
CA LEU A 412 3.27 8.48 1.29
C LEU A 412 4.58 9.07 0.76
N GLY A 413 5.51 8.22 0.37
CA GLY A 413 6.63 8.62 -0.48
C GLY A 413 6.09 9.08 -1.84
N PHE A 414 6.64 10.17 -2.34
CA PHE A 414 6.19 10.85 -3.52
C PHE A 414 7.31 10.82 -4.56
N PRO A 415 7.03 10.61 -5.85
CA PRO A 415 8.11 10.57 -6.82
C PRO A 415 8.58 11.97 -7.20
N GLU A 416 9.90 12.18 -7.22
CA GLU A 416 10.50 13.33 -7.87
C GLU A 416 10.84 12.99 -9.33
N PHE A 417 10.66 13.97 -10.21
CA PHE A 417 11.08 13.91 -11.61
C PHE A 417 12.36 14.72 -11.75
N GLY A 418 13.50 14.05 -11.72
CA GLY A 418 14.79 14.68 -11.96
C GLY A 418 14.97 15.04 -13.45
N PRO A 419 15.75 16.08 -13.79
CA PRO A 419 15.96 16.50 -15.18
C PRO A 419 16.58 15.42 -16.08
N ASN A 420 17.35 14.49 -15.48
CA ASN A 420 18.05 13.42 -16.20
C ASN A 420 17.37 12.04 -16.06
N GLN A 421 16.19 11.96 -15.43
CA GLN A 421 15.52 10.68 -15.25
C GLN A 421 14.72 10.30 -16.50
N ILE A 422 14.85 9.05 -16.90
CA ILE A 422 14.08 8.46 -18.00
C ILE A 422 12.98 7.58 -17.41
N HIS A 423 11.78 7.66 -18.01
CA HIS A 423 10.58 6.98 -17.57
C HIS A 423 10.07 6.06 -18.66
N THR A 424 9.96 4.78 -18.37
CA THR A 424 9.44 3.80 -19.33
C THR A 424 7.92 3.84 -19.39
N LEU A 425 7.39 3.85 -20.61
CA LEU A 425 5.98 3.64 -20.89
C LEU A 425 5.73 2.14 -21.00
N ASP A 426 4.90 1.60 -20.12
CA ASP A 426 4.49 0.20 -20.09
C ASP A 426 2.97 0.08 -19.92
N ALA A 427 2.47 -1.16 -19.93
CA ALA A 427 1.04 -1.43 -19.74
C ALA A 427 0.50 -0.89 -18.40
N VAL A 428 1.32 -0.83 -17.35
CA VAL A 428 0.91 -0.29 -16.04
C VAL A 428 0.73 1.23 -16.12
N VAL A 429 1.65 1.95 -16.77
CA VAL A 429 1.47 3.39 -17.05
C VAL A 429 0.22 3.62 -17.89
N ALA A 430 -0.02 2.80 -18.91
CA ALA A 430 -1.21 2.91 -19.75
C ALA A 430 -2.52 2.63 -18.99
N ARG A 431 -2.55 1.62 -18.11
CA ARG A 431 -3.68 1.34 -17.20
C ARG A 431 -3.93 2.52 -16.28
N ASN A 432 -2.88 3.05 -15.66
CA ASN A 432 -2.98 4.23 -14.80
C ASN A 432 -3.50 5.45 -15.58
N PHE A 433 -3.03 5.68 -16.80
CA PHE A 433 -3.50 6.77 -17.67
C PHE A 433 -5.02 6.71 -17.89
N TYR A 434 -5.54 5.52 -18.19
CA TYR A 434 -6.97 5.27 -18.30
C TYR A 434 -7.71 5.50 -16.98
N LEU A 435 -7.22 4.95 -15.86
CA LEU A 435 -7.84 5.08 -14.54
C LEU A 435 -7.93 6.54 -14.08
N LEU A 436 -6.92 7.37 -14.35
CA LEU A 436 -6.97 8.80 -14.02
C LEU A 436 -8.16 9.54 -14.64
N GLN A 437 -8.81 8.98 -15.66
CA GLN A 437 -10.00 9.54 -16.31
C GLN A 437 -11.29 8.77 -16.03
N HIS A 438 -11.20 7.45 -15.82
CA HIS A 438 -12.35 6.54 -15.77
C HIS A 438 -12.44 5.69 -14.50
N PHE A 439 -11.67 5.99 -13.44
CA PHE A 439 -11.61 5.15 -12.23
C PHE A 439 -12.96 4.87 -11.56
N LEU A 440 -13.87 5.84 -11.48
CA LEU A 440 -15.19 5.63 -10.87
C LEU A 440 -16.02 4.62 -11.66
N ARG A 441 -16.01 4.75 -12.98
CA ARG A 441 -16.72 3.84 -13.88
C ARG A 441 -16.12 2.44 -13.84
N GLU A 442 -14.80 2.33 -13.88
CA GLU A 442 -14.11 1.04 -13.78
C GLU A 442 -14.39 0.36 -12.44
N PHE A 443 -14.43 1.14 -11.35
CA PHE A 443 -14.83 0.66 -10.03
C PHE A 443 -16.27 0.14 -10.03
N GLU A 444 -17.23 0.89 -10.57
CA GLU A 444 -18.63 0.49 -10.65
C GLU A 444 -18.82 -0.78 -11.51
N GLU A 445 -18.25 -0.81 -12.72
CA GLU A 445 -18.33 -1.96 -13.62
C GLU A 445 -17.67 -3.21 -13.00
N GLY A 446 -16.49 -3.06 -12.40
CA GLY A 446 -15.78 -4.16 -11.74
C GLY A 446 -16.47 -4.65 -10.46
N PHE A 447 -17.05 -3.73 -9.68
CA PHE A 447 -17.83 -4.05 -8.50
C PHE A 447 -19.10 -4.83 -8.87
N GLU A 448 -19.87 -4.36 -9.83
CA GLU A 448 -21.09 -5.04 -10.28
C GLU A 448 -20.80 -6.39 -10.96
N ALA A 449 -19.74 -6.48 -11.77
CA ALA A 449 -19.31 -7.75 -12.37
C ALA A 449 -18.98 -8.79 -11.29
N THR A 450 -18.15 -8.42 -10.30
CA THR A 450 -17.76 -9.32 -9.21
C THR A 450 -18.97 -9.73 -8.37
N MET A 451 -19.83 -8.77 -8.02
CA MET A 451 -21.02 -9.04 -7.21
C MET A 451 -22.05 -9.88 -7.98
N GLY A 452 -22.15 -9.73 -9.31
CA GLY A 452 -22.97 -10.55 -10.19
C GLY A 452 -22.46 -11.99 -10.29
N GLU A 453 -21.14 -12.18 -10.44
CA GLU A 453 -20.51 -13.51 -10.43
C GLU A 453 -20.77 -14.23 -9.10
N ILE A 454 -20.61 -13.53 -7.97
CA ILE A 454 -20.88 -14.09 -6.63
C ILE A 454 -22.35 -14.45 -6.48
N ASP A 455 -23.28 -13.58 -6.90
CA ASP A 455 -24.72 -13.87 -6.85
C ASP A 455 -25.06 -15.12 -7.68
N SER A 456 -24.53 -15.22 -8.90
CA SER A 456 -24.71 -16.39 -9.78
C SER A 456 -24.19 -17.68 -9.13
N LEU A 457 -23.03 -17.59 -8.46
CA LEU A 457 -22.38 -18.71 -7.80
C LEU A 457 -23.16 -19.16 -6.56
N LEU A 458 -23.66 -18.23 -5.74
CA LEU A 458 -24.48 -18.52 -4.58
C LEU A 458 -25.83 -19.14 -5.00
N ARG A 459 -26.42 -18.69 -6.11
CA ARG A 459 -27.67 -19.24 -6.66
C ARG A 459 -27.53 -20.58 -7.38
N SER A 460 -26.31 -20.94 -7.82
CA SER A 460 -26.04 -22.22 -8.51
C SER A 460 -26.42 -23.46 -7.70
N GLY A 461 -26.62 -23.32 -6.39
CA GLY A 461 -26.96 -24.40 -5.48
C GLY A 461 -25.74 -25.09 -4.84
N LYS A 462 -24.52 -24.71 -5.25
CA LYS A 462 -23.25 -25.28 -4.75
C LYS A 462 -23.07 -25.15 -3.23
N PHE A 463 -23.69 -24.15 -2.61
CA PHE A 463 -23.49 -23.81 -1.19
C PHE A 463 -24.77 -23.89 -0.35
N ARG A 464 -25.78 -24.67 -0.80
CA ARG A 464 -27.08 -24.82 -0.12
C ARG A 464 -26.98 -25.37 1.30
N GLU A 465 -25.89 -26.04 1.64
CA GLU A 465 -25.62 -26.53 3.00
C GLU A 465 -25.31 -25.40 4.00
N PHE A 466 -24.94 -24.21 3.53
CA PHE A 466 -24.54 -23.08 4.37
C PHE A 466 -25.63 -22.01 4.55
N PHE A 467 -26.61 -21.94 3.65
CA PHE A 467 -27.68 -20.92 3.74
C PHE A 467 -28.95 -21.34 2.99
N THR A 468 -30.06 -20.72 3.37
CA THR A 468 -31.35 -20.92 2.71
C THR A 468 -31.50 -19.97 1.51
N PRO A 469 -32.16 -20.39 0.41
CA PRO A 469 -32.37 -19.53 -0.76
C PRO A 469 -33.12 -18.22 -0.46
N GLU A 470 -33.89 -18.18 0.63
CA GLU A 470 -34.65 -17.02 1.11
C GLU A 470 -33.75 -15.93 1.71
N GLU A 471 -32.52 -16.27 2.13
CA GLU A 471 -31.52 -15.31 2.62
C GLU A 471 -30.90 -14.46 1.49
N LEU A 472 -31.06 -14.87 0.22
CA LEU A 472 -30.56 -14.12 -0.93
C LEU A 472 -31.54 -12.99 -1.30
N PRO A 473 -31.05 -11.79 -1.64
CA PRO A 473 -31.91 -10.68 -2.00
C PRO A 473 -32.72 -11.03 -3.25
N ALA A 474 -33.96 -10.53 -3.34
CA ALA A 474 -34.76 -10.64 -4.55
C ALA A 474 -34.03 -9.96 -5.72
N ILE A 475 -34.12 -10.53 -6.92
CA ILE A 475 -33.53 -9.96 -8.13
C ILE A 475 -34.31 -8.67 -8.43
N THR A 476 -33.79 -7.55 -7.94
CA THR A 476 -34.26 -6.22 -8.31
C THR A 476 -33.10 -5.58 -9.07
N ARG A 477 -33.37 -5.26 -10.34
CA ARG A 477 -32.42 -4.63 -11.26
C ARG A 477 -32.16 -3.19 -10.87
#